data_AF-A0A918SE56-F1
#
_entry.id   AF-A0A918SE56-F1
#
_cell.length_a   1.000
_cell.length_b   1.000
_cell.length_c   1.000
_cell.angle_alpha   90.00
_cell.angle_beta   90.00
_cell.angle_gamma   90.00
#
_symmetry.space_group_name_H-M   'P 1'
#
loop_
_entity.id
_entity.type
_entity.pdbx_description
1 polymer ?
#
loop_
_entity_poly.entity_id
_entity_poly.type
_entity_poly.pdbx_seq_one_letter_code
_entity_poly.pdbx_strand_id
1 'polypeptide(L)'
;MKKSVALLCILFTALIGCEDQKNAEQPALEEVHQQHNSERPDPMAWESKIQLDKGQQWKANKATTEGVQNMLLLLKETSTASLENYQKLGDDLAEELNTLISECNMKGPSHDNLHIYLKPLIVHIAQLKEVNSQTEGEKISSEIEAHLQAYRIYFI
;
A
#
# COMPACT_ATOMS: atom_id res chain seq x y z
N MET A 1 -27.50 12.10 -61.83
CA MET A 1 -26.41 13.12 -61.79
C MET A 1 -25.35 12.80 -62.86
N LYS A 2 -24.26 13.58 -62.96
CA LYS A 2 -23.28 13.49 -64.06
C LYS A 2 -22.12 12.50 -63.76
N LYS A 3 -21.40 12.12 -64.81
CA LYS A 3 -20.23 11.21 -64.88
C LYS A 3 -18.95 11.94 -64.33
N SER A 4 -17.75 11.37 -64.14
CA SER A 4 -17.07 10.18 -64.72
C SER A 4 -16.03 9.56 -63.76
N VAL A 5 -15.29 8.56 -64.23
CA VAL A 5 -14.26 7.76 -63.51
C VAL A 5 -12.83 8.22 -63.83
N ALA A 6 -11.94 8.15 -62.81
CA ALA A 6 -10.46 8.06 -62.81
C ALA A 6 -9.56 9.06 -63.58
N LEU A 7 -8.45 9.44 -62.93
CA LEU A 7 -7.10 9.16 -63.47
C LEU A 7 -6.06 9.05 -62.32
N LEU A 8 -5.01 8.25 -62.54
CA LEU A 8 -3.84 8.09 -61.67
C LEU A 8 -2.66 8.90 -62.24
N CYS A 9 -1.96 9.69 -61.41
CA CYS A 9 -0.63 10.21 -61.71
C CYS A 9 0.28 10.08 -60.49
N ILE A 10 1.28 9.21 -60.58
CA ILE A 10 2.44 9.18 -59.67
C ILE A 10 3.58 9.93 -60.36
N LEU A 11 4.28 10.80 -59.64
CA LEU A 11 5.60 11.29 -60.05
C LEU A 11 6.48 11.52 -58.81
N PHE A 12 7.77 11.27 -58.96
CA PHE A 12 8.77 11.14 -57.90
C PHE A 12 9.86 12.22 -58.06
N THR A 13 10.92 12.16 -57.24
CA THR A 13 12.17 12.97 -57.31
C THR A 13 12.10 14.42 -56.78
N ALA A 14 13.14 14.97 -56.13
CA ALA A 14 14.29 14.32 -55.48
C ALA A 14 15.00 15.22 -54.42
N LEU A 15 15.60 14.53 -53.45
CA LEU A 15 16.77 14.83 -52.62
C LEU A 15 17.50 16.20 -52.75
N ILE A 16 17.55 16.92 -51.62
CA ILE A 16 18.76 17.57 -51.04
C ILE A 16 18.62 17.46 -49.51
N GLY A 17 19.62 17.14 -48.67
CA GLY A 17 21.01 16.74 -48.94
C GLY A 17 22.00 17.37 -47.95
N CYS A 18 22.39 16.65 -46.88
CA CYS A 18 23.48 17.03 -45.97
C CYS A 18 24.35 15.82 -45.58
N GLU A 19 25.66 15.96 -45.79
CA GLU A 19 26.80 15.14 -45.31
C GLU A 19 27.14 15.49 -43.82
N ASP A 20 27.99 14.81 -43.03
CA ASP A 20 28.68 13.48 -42.94
C ASP A 20 29.51 13.61 -41.61
N GLN A 21 29.74 12.65 -40.68
CA GLN A 21 30.29 11.29 -40.82
C GLN A 21 29.95 10.32 -39.66
N LYS A 22 29.71 9.06 -40.08
CA LYS A 22 30.34 7.79 -39.62
C LYS A 22 31.04 7.79 -38.23
N ASN A 23 30.62 6.91 -37.31
CA ASN A 23 31.36 5.67 -36.96
C ASN A 23 30.56 4.70 -36.04
N ALA A 24 31.06 3.46 -35.89
CA ALA A 24 30.85 2.49 -34.78
C ALA A 24 29.45 1.88 -34.51
N GLU A 25 29.23 0.72 -35.16
CA GLU A 25 28.66 -0.56 -34.67
C GLU A 25 27.73 -0.69 -33.44
N GLN A 26 26.59 -1.35 -33.73
CA GLN A 26 25.95 -2.47 -32.99
C GLN A 26 25.15 -2.20 -31.69
N PRO A 27 24.21 -3.11 -31.30
CA PRO A 27 23.00 -2.69 -30.60
C PRO A 27 23.15 -2.68 -29.07
N ALA A 28 22.72 -1.58 -28.45
CA ALA A 28 22.39 -1.56 -27.04
C ALA A 28 21.17 -2.47 -26.77
N LEU A 29 21.22 -3.21 -25.66
CA LEU A 29 20.12 -4.07 -25.22
C LEU A 29 18.94 -3.20 -24.75
N GLU A 30 17.73 -3.77 -24.81
CA GLU A 30 16.62 -3.28 -23.98
C GLU A 30 16.93 -3.59 -22.51
N GLU A 31 17.58 -2.67 -21.81
CA GLU A 31 17.66 -2.70 -20.35
C GLU A 31 16.28 -2.34 -19.78
N VAL A 32 15.45 -3.38 -19.64
CA VAL A 32 14.16 -3.31 -18.96
C VAL A 32 14.43 -3.00 -17.48
N HIS A 33 14.35 -1.71 -17.12
CA HIS A 33 14.46 -1.21 -15.75
C HIS A 33 13.24 -1.63 -14.92
N GLN A 34 13.13 -2.93 -14.62
CA GLN A 34 12.21 -3.50 -13.64
C GLN A 34 12.71 -3.20 -12.23
N GLN A 35 12.72 -1.91 -11.89
CA GLN A 35 12.65 -1.46 -10.52
C GLN A 35 11.38 -2.07 -9.91
N HIS A 36 11.55 -3.04 -9.01
CA HIS A 36 10.46 -3.63 -8.24
C HIS A 36 9.94 -2.60 -7.23
N ASN A 37 9.15 -1.66 -7.74
CA ASN A 37 8.47 -0.62 -6.98
C ASN A 37 7.34 -1.30 -6.20
N SER A 38 7.71 -1.98 -5.11
CA SER A 38 6.78 -2.52 -4.13
C SER A 38 6.14 -1.35 -3.39
N GLU A 39 5.14 -0.73 -4.00
CA GLU A 39 4.42 0.40 -3.45
C GLU A 39 3.73 0.00 -2.14
N ARG A 40 4.37 0.35 -1.02
CA ARG A 40 3.76 0.28 0.31
C ARG A 40 2.44 1.08 0.24
N PRO A 41 1.28 0.45 0.46
CA PRO A 41 0.03 1.19 0.45
C PRO A 41 0.07 2.24 1.56
N ASP A 42 -0.37 3.46 1.28
CA ASP A 42 -0.41 4.53 2.29
C ASP A 42 -1.19 4.04 3.54
N PRO A 43 -0.59 4.12 4.75
CA PRO A 43 -1.17 3.61 5.99
C PRO A 43 -2.52 4.23 6.35
N MET A 44 -2.85 5.40 5.81
CA MET A 44 -4.10 6.13 6.06
C MET A 44 -5.06 6.16 4.84
N ALA A 45 -4.71 5.53 3.71
CA ALA A 45 -5.53 5.51 2.49
C ALA A 45 -6.88 4.75 2.62
N TRP A 46 -7.20 4.24 3.82
CA TRP A 46 -8.50 3.65 4.19
C TRP A 46 -9.47 4.67 4.80
N GLU A 47 -9.01 5.80 5.34
CA GLU A 47 -9.86 6.82 5.96
C GLU A 47 -10.85 7.43 4.94
N SER A 48 -10.46 7.51 3.68
CA SER A 48 -11.33 7.95 2.56
C SER A 48 -12.37 6.91 2.12
N LYS A 49 -12.35 5.70 2.68
CA LYS A 49 -13.16 4.54 2.27
C LYS A 49 -14.07 4.01 3.39
N ILE A 50 -13.61 4.12 4.63
CA ILE A 50 -14.40 3.78 5.82
C ILE A 50 -15.52 4.81 6.02
N GLN A 51 -16.59 4.41 6.70
CA GLN A 51 -17.78 5.22 6.96
C GLN A 51 -18.04 5.31 8.47
N LEU A 52 -18.99 6.16 8.86
CA LEU A 52 -19.56 6.24 10.21
C LEU A 52 -21.01 5.73 10.18
N ASP A 53 -21.52 5.16 11.28
CA ASP A 53 -22.95 4.83 11.40
C ASP A 53 -23.77 6.11 11.53
N LYS A 54 -24.13 6.68 10.37
CA LYS A 54 -24.94 7.91 10.26
C LYS A 54 -24.30 9.09 11.02
N GLY A 55 -22.96 9.15 11.05
CA GLY A 55 -22.17 10.15 11.77
C GLY A 55 -21.74 9.76 13.19
N GLN A 56 -22.01 8.52 13.64
CA GLN A 56 -21.52 7.97 14.91
C GLN A 56 -20.48 6.85 14.69
N GLN A 57 -19.71 6.53 15.73
CA GLN A 57 -18.80 5.38 15.74
C GLN A 57 -19.58 4.06 15.60
N TRP A 58 -19.02 3.11 14.86
CA TRP A 58 -19.48 1.72 14.82
C TRP A 58 -19.28 1.05 16.19
N LYS A 59 -20.27 0.28 16.63
CA LYS A 59 -20.11 -0.55 17.83
C LYS A 59 -19.21 -1.74 17.52
N ALA A 60 -18.07 -1.80 18.20
CA ALA A 60 -17.18 -2.95 18.21
C ALA A 60 -17.67 -4.03 19.17
N ASN A 61 -17.15 -5.26 19.04
CA ASN A 61 -17.19 -6.23 20.13
C ASN A 61 -15.94 -6.07 21.01
N LYS A 62 -16.06 -6.41 22.30
CA LYS A 62 -15.03 -6.20 23.35
C LYS A 62 -13.61 -6.55 22.88
N ALA A 63 -13.42 -7.75 22.32
CA ALA A 63 -12.15 -8.23 21.83
C ALA A 63 -11.50 -7.37 20.72
N THR A 64 -12.30 -6.72 19.87
CA THR A 64 -11.77 -5.81 18.83
C THR A 64 -11.26 -4.51 19.45
N THR A 65 -11.99 -3.94 20.41
CA THR A 65 -11.52 -2.73 21.12
C THR A 65 -10.33 -3.04 22.04
N GLU A 66 -10.27 -4.22 22.66
CA GLU A 66 -9.13 -4.64 23.48
C GLU A 66 -7.90 -4.99 22.65
N GLY A 67 -8.02 -5.71 21.53
CA GLY A 67 -6.87 -6.04 20.70
C GLY A 67 -6.18 -4.81 20.08
N VAL A 68 -6.93 -3.77 19.75
CA VAL A 68 -6.35 -2.47 19.36
C VAL A 68 -5.60 -1.80 20.53
N GLN A 69 -6.10 -1.93 21.76
CA GLN A 69 -5.40 -1.41 22.95
C GLN A 69 -4.14 -2.21 23.27
N ASN A 70 -4.19 -3.55 23.14
CA ASN A 70 -3.04 -4.43 23.31
C ASN A 70 -1.95 -4.15 22.28
N MET A 71 -2.30 -3.97 21.00
CA MET A 71 -1.34 -3.55 19.96
C MET A 71 -0.69 -2.18 20.25
N LEU A 72 -1.46 -1.21 20.79
CA LEU A 72 -0.90 0.08 21.24
C LEU A 72 0.01 -0.05 22.48
N LEU A 73 -0.24 -1.03 23.36
CA LEU A 73 0.67 -1.33 24.49
C LEU A 73 1.96 -2.00 24.00
N LEU A 74 1.89 -2.96 23.07
CA LEU A 74 3.07 -3.61 22.47
C LEU A 74 4.02 -2.58 21.82
N LEU A 75 3.47 -1.63 21.06
CA LEU A 75 4.22 -0.51 20.47
C LEU A 75 4.93 0.38 21.50
N LYS A 76 4.30 0.59 22.65
CA LYS A 76 4.79 1.46 23.72
C LYS A 76 5.83 0.76 24.62
N GLU A 77 5.71 -0.55 24.80
CA GLU A 77 6.49 -1.32 25.79
C GLU A 77 7.66 -2.09 25.15
N THR A 78 7.63 -2.32 23.83
CA THR A 78 8.74 -2.96 23.12
C THR A 78 9.92 -2.01 22.91
N SER A 79 11.13 -2.45 23.28
CA SER A 79 12.34 -1.65 23.11
C SER A 79 12.73 -1.51 21.63
N THR A 80 12.74 -0.30 21.08
CA THR A 80 13.13 -0.02 19.68
C THR A 80 14.65 -0.01 19.41
N ALA A 81 15.45 -0.57 20.33
CA ALA A 81 16.91 -0.41 20.35
C ALA A 81 17.70 -1.23 19.30
N SER A 82 17.10 -2.22 18.63
CA SER A 82 17.76 -3.05 17.60
C SER A 82 16.82 -3.39 16.44
N LEU A 83 17.35 -4.01 15.38
CA LEU A 83 16.56 -4.44 14.22
C LEU A 83 15.62 -5.60 14.60
N GLU A 84 16.15 -6.56 15.33
CA GLU A 84 15.49 -7.79 15.78
C GLU A 84 14.29 -7.46 16.67
N ASN A 85 14.36 -6.40 17.47
CA ASN A 85 13.25 -5.95 18.29
C ASN A 85 12.09 -5.40 17.46
N TYR A 86 12.35 -4.73 16.32
CA TYR A 86 11.28 -4.30 15.40
C TYR A 86 10.64 -5.50 14.71
N GLN A 87 11.45 -6.47 14.27
CA GLN A 87 10.93 -7.72 13.67
C GLN A 87 10.06 -8.49 14.67
N LYS A 88 10.50 -8.61 15.94
CA LYS A 88 9.72 -9.20 17.03
C LYS A 88 8.44 -8.41 17.35
N LEU A 89 8.49 -7.08 17.35
CA LEU A 89 7.28 -6.25 17.48
C LEU A 89 6.28 -6.55 16.35
N GLY A 90 6.76 -6.78 15.13
CA GLY A 90 5.93 -7.25 14.01
C GLY A 90 5.30 -8.63 14.24
N ASP A 91 6.01 -9.56 14.88
CA ASP A 91 5.44 -10.86 15.28
C ASP A 91 4.39 -10.72 16.39
N ASP A 92 4.68 -9.99 17.45
CA ASP A 92 3.77 -9.79 18.59
C ASP A 92 2.47 -9.08 18.15
N LEU A 93 2.59 -8.05 17.31
CA LEU A 93 1.44 -7.36 16.70
C LEU A 93 0.63 -8.29 15.77
N ALA A 94 1.28 -9.24 15.09
CA ALA A 94 0.59 -10.22 14.26
C ALA A 94 -0.18 -11.25 15.10
N GLU A 95 0.34 -11.68 16.25
CA GLU A 95 -0.36 -12.59 17.18
C GLU A 95 -1.61 -11.93 17.77
N GLU A 96 -1.50 -10.68 18.24
CA GLU A 96 -2.63 -9.91 18.77
C GLU A 96 -3.68 -9.61 17.69
N LEU A 97 -3.25 -9.25 16.48
CA LEU A 97 -4.14 -9.01 15.34
C LEU A 97 -4.89 -10.29 14.91
N ASN A 98 -4.22 -11.45 14.89
CA ASN A 98 -4.87 -12.73 14.62
C ASN A 98 -5.90 -13.07 15.71
N THR A 99 -5.60 -12.78 16.98
CA THR A 99 -6.55 -12.95 18.10
C THR A 99 -7.77 -12.07 17.91
N LEU A 100 -7.59 -10.76 17.66
CA LEU A 100 -8.65 -9.79 17.36
C LEU A 100 -9.56 -10.23 16.19
N ILE A 101 -8.98 -10.78 15.13
CA ILE A 101 -9.73 -11.27 13.96
C ILE A 101 -10.52 -12.53 14.34
N SER A 102 -9.93 -13.45 15.10
CA SER A 102 -10.57 -14.71 15.50
C SER A 102 -11.76 -14.52 16.45
N GLU A 103 -11.69 -13.52 17.34
CA GLU A 103 -12.76 -13.20 18.30
C GLU A 103 -13.79 -12.20 17.74
N CYS A 104 -13.70 -11.79 16.47
CA CYS A 104 -14.60 -10.82 15.86
C CYS A 104 -16.01 -11.40 15.60
N ASN A 105 -16.91 -11.23 16.58
CA ASN A 105 -18.28 -11.69 16.49
C ASN A 105 -19.26 -10.70 15.80
N MET A 106 -18.81 -9.47 15.48
CA MET A 106 -19.58 -8.48 14.71
C MET A 106 -20.11 -9.00 13.37
N LYS A 107 -21.23 -8.45 12.89
CA LYS A 107 -21.86 -8.77 11.59
C LYS A 107 -22.45 -7.52 10.93
N GLY A 108 -22.49 -7.51 9.60
CA GLY A 108 -22.99 -6.36 8.83
C GLY A 108 -22.05 -5.15 8.87
N PRO A 109 -22.56 -3.92 8.68
CA PRO A 109 -21.73 -2.76 8.35
C PRO A 109 -20.56 -2.43 9.29
N SER A 110 -20.64 -2.72 10.60
CA SER A 110 -19.49 -2.53 11.50
C SER A 110 -18.36 -3.52 11.24
N HIS A 111 -18.68 -4.78 10.90
CA HIS A 111 -17.71 -5.77 10.46
C HIS A 111 -17.13 -5.42 9.08
N ASP A 112 -17.97 -4.97 8.16
CA ASP A 112 -17.55 -4.59 6.80
C ASP A 112 -16.58 -3.39 6.83
N ASN A 113 -16.83 -2.40 7.72
CA ASN A 113 -15.92 -1.29 7.96
C ASN A 113 -14.65 -1.71 8.73
N LEU A 114 -14.72 -2.74 9.59
CA LEU A 114 -13.52 -3.32 10.21
C LEU A 114 -12.58 -3.94 9.15
N HIS A 115 -13.11 -4.56 8.09
CA HIS A 115 -12.28 -5.05 6.97
C HIS A 115 -11.58 -3.93 6.19
N ILE A 116 -12.20 -2.74 6.09
CA ILE A 116 -11.58 -1.56 5.48
C ILE A 116 -10.42 -1.06 6.36
N TYR A 117 -10.64 -1.01 7.67
CA TYR A 117 -9.64 -0.64 8.68
C TYR A 117 -8.45 -1.62 8.72
N LEU A 118 -8.69 -2.92 8.93
CA LEU A 118 -7.62 -3.89 9.16
C LEU A 118 -6.76 -4.17 7.91
N LYS A 119 -7.25 -3.92 6.69
CA LYS A 119 -6.51 -4.32 5.46
C LYS A 119 -5.12 -3.68 5.34
N PRO A 120 -4.93 -2.35 5.49
CA PRO A 120 -3.61 -1.76 5.50
C PRO A 120 -2.80 -2.13 6.74
N LEU A 121 -3.44 -2.30 7.90
CA LEU A 121 -2.78 -2.69 9.16
C LEU A 121 -2.07 -4.05 9.04
N ILE A 122 -2.76 -5.04 8.47
CA ILE A 122 -2.18 -6.37 8.15
C ILE A 122 -0.92 -6.22 7.29
N VAL A 123 -0.94 -5.36 6.27
CA VAL A 123 0.21 -5.15 5.37
C VAL A 123 1.38 -4.48 6.09
N HIS A 124 1.13 -3.47 6.93
CA HIS A 124 2.21 -2.78 7.66
C HIS A 124 2.83 -3.67 8.73
N ILE A 125 2.04 -4.45 9.47
CA ILE A 125 2.56 -5.43 10.44
C ILE A 125 3.36 -6.54 9.73
N ALA A 126 2.87 -7.03 8.58
CA ALA A 126 3.63 -7.97 7.76
C ALA A 126 4.95 -7.37 7.24
N GLN A 127 5.00 -6.08 6.92
CA GLN A 127 6.25 -5.41 6.56
C GLN A 127 7.16 -5.13 7.76
N LEU A 128 6.62 -4.89 8.96
CA LEU A 128 7.40 -4.68 10.19
C LEU A 128 8.21 -5.93 10.57
N LYS A 129 7.66 -7.13 10.32
CA LYS A 129 8.36 -8.42 10.49
C LYS A 129 9.59 -8.57 9.59
N GLU A 130 9.54 -7.99 8.39
CA GLU A 130 10.52 -8.19 7.32
C GLU A 130 11.45 -6.97 7.12
N VAL A 131 11.53 -6.05 8.10
CA VAL A 131 12.37 -4.84 7.99
C VAL A 131 13.86 -5.16 7.93
N ASN A 132 14.59 -4.37 7.15
CA ASN A 132 16.03 -4.53 6.94
C ASN A 132 16.88 -3.40 7.54
N SER A 133 16.25 -2.41 8.20
CA SER A 133 16.95 -1.35 8.93
C SER A 133 16.13 -0.82 10.11
N GLN A 134 16.81 -0.29 11.14
CA GLN A 134 16.12 0.30 12.30
C GLN A 134 15.29 1.52 11.91
N THR A 135 15.76 2.35 10.98
CA THR A 135 15.02 3.52 10.47
C THR A 135 13.75 3.12 9.72
N GLU A 136 13.74 1.97 9.04
CA GLU A 136 12.52 1.42 8.46
C GLU A 136 11.57 0.88 9.54
N GLY A 137 12.08 0.17 10.55
CA GLY A 137 11.29 -0.29 11.70
C GLY A 137 10.65 0.87 12.47
N GLU A 138 11.39 1.95 12.71
CA GLU A 138 10.93 3.18 13.34
C GLU A 138 9.79 3.82 12.53
N LYS A 139 9.99 3.96 11.21
CA LYS A 139 8.98 4.49 10.30
C LYS A 139 7.71 3.63 10.31
N ILE A 140 7.82 2.32 10.12
CA ILE A 140 6.65 1.43 10.03
C ILE A 140 5.92 1.32 11.38
N SER A 141 6.64 1.23 12.49
CA SER A 141 5.99 1.19 13.82
C SER A 141 5.22 2.49 14.12
N SER A 142 5.74 3.66 13.72
CA SER A 142 5.00 4.93 13.80
C SER A 142 3.79 4.99 12.85
N GLU A 143 3.91 4.45 11.63
CA GLU A 143 2.79 4.30 10.68
C GLU A 143 1.68 3.38 11.23
N ILE A 144 2.04 2.30 11.90
CA ILE A 144 1.11 1.39 12.60
C ILE A 144 0.48 2.08 13.83
N GLU A 145 1.27 2.81 14.63
CA GLU A 145 0.73 3.50 15.81
C GLU A 145 -0.32 4.55 15.41
N ALA A 146 -0.04 5.37 14.38
CA ALA A 146 -1.00 6.35 13.86
C ALA A 146 -2.29 5.67 13.38
N HIS A 147 -2.18 4.57 12.66
CA HIS A 147 -3.31 3.75 12.20
C HIS A 147 -4.12 3.17 13.37
N LEU A 148 -3.47 2.68 14.42
CA LEU A 148 -4.12 2.17 15.63
C LEU A 148 -4.81 3.28 16.43
N GLN A 149 -4.17 4.43 16.57
CA GLN A 149 -4.75 5.59 17.26
C GLN A 149 -6.02 6.13 16.55
N ALA A 150 -6.13 5.99 15.22
CA ALA A 150 -7.29 6.41 14.45
C ALA A 150 -8.56 5.55 14.69
N TYR A 151 -8.44 4.35 15.27
CA TYR A 151 -9.57 3.47 15.60
C TYR A 151 -10.71 4.19 16.34
N ARG A 152 -10.35 5.02 17.32
CA ARG A 152 -11.29 5.78 18.19
C ARG A 152 -12.12 6.85 17.45
N ILE A 153 -11.81 7.13 16.18
CA ILE A 153 -12.61 8.02 15.31
C ILE A 153 -13.82 7.25 14.74
N TYR A 154 -13.65 5.96 14.49
CA TYR A 154 -14.59 5.14 13.73
C TYR A 154 -15.29 4.04 14.54
N PHE A 155 -14.72 3.61 15.67
CA PHE A 155 -15.24 2.52 16.51
C PHE A 155 -15.34 2.88 17.99
N ILE A 156 -16.27 2.22 18.69
CA ILE A 156 -16.49 2.26 20.15
C ILE A 156 -16.80 0.86 20.71
#